data_AF-A0A453Q2U3-F1
#
_entry.id   AF-A0A453Q2U3-F1
#
_cell.length_a   1.000
_cell.length_b   1.000
_cell.length_c   1.000
_cell.angle_alpha   90.00
_cell.angle_beta   90.00
_cell.angle_gamma   90.00
#
_symmetry.space_group_name_H-M   'P 1'
#
loop_
_entity.id
_entity.type
_entity.pdbx_description
1 polymer ?
#
loop_
_entity_poly.entity_id
_entity_poly.type
_entity_poly.pdbx_seq_one_letter_code
_entity_poly.pdbx_strand_id
1 'polypeptide(L)'
;MSQTCNLPEEANLWNVHEAYTIVATQRGARRDFQKKLAMKGVEVVEFDMLNPRDVMSYCYDRGYLSVLWECGGTLSAAAISARVIHKVYAFCAPKIIGGVTAPTPVGDLGMNQMTQAIDLIDVSYEQIDRDMLMSGFIQPIPDLSPVIPSADEIPSVDPEVSPYETNIISFYKTWDTFGAFSNFSPHPIDMPDEKGDCLTWPTVEHYYQAHKFVGVDNPQANDIVQEIKQARSPEEAARIGRTRQREFPELIRPDWESMKIDVMYRALKCKFSTYAHLTEMLLSTAGSVLVESSPHDLFWGGGREGEGLNYLGRLLMQLRSEILGTV
;
A
#
# COMPACT_ATOMS: atom_id res chain seq x y z
N MET A 1 17.93 21.35 7.10
CA MET A 1 18.18 20.99 8.52
C MET A 1 19.46 21.67 9.00
N SER A 2 19.47 22.26 10.19
CA SER A 2 20.69 22.82 10.81
C SER A 2 20.62 22.71 12.33
N GLN A 3 21.51 21.94 12.97
CA GLN A 3 21.48 21.74 14.43
C GLN A 3 21.70 23.05 15.21
N THR A 4 22.68 23.84 14.78
CA THR A 4 23.08 25.09 15.47
C THR A 4 22.41 26.33 14.89
N CYS A 5 21.61 26.19 13.84
CA CYS A 5 21.07 27.30 13.05
C CYS A 5 22.17 28.26 12.56
N ASN A 6 23.37 27.72 12.29
CA ASN A 6 24.49 28.47 11.70
C ASN A 6 24.31 28.54 10.18
N LEU A 7 23.36 29.36 9.75
CA LEU A 7 23.02 29.56 8.36
C LEU A 7 23.37 31.01 7.96
N PRO A 8 23.67 31.26 6.67
CA PRO A 8 23.96 32.62 6.20
C PRO A 8 22.74 33.53 6.35
N GLU A 9 22.97 34.79 6.70
CA GLU A 9 21.88 35.77 6.88
C GLU A 9 21.15 36.10 5.57
N GLU A 10 21.86 35.95 4.46
CA GLU A 10 21.38 36.13 3.10
C GLU A 10 21.58 34.83 2.30
N ALA A 11 20.48 34.30 1.78
CA ALA A 11 20.45 33.15 0.88
C ALA A 11 19.15 33.20 0.08
N ASN A 12 19.19 32.67 -1.15
CA ASN A 12 18.01 32.58 -2.02
C ASN A 12 16.87 31.79 -1.35
N LEU A 13 17.21 30.82 -0.49
CA LEU A 13 16.25 30.02 0.28
C LEU A 13 15.34 30.86 1.20
N TRP A 14 15.72 32.09 1.54
CA TRP A 14 14.90 32.97 2.38
C TRP A 14 13.88 33.79 1.59
N ASN A 15 13.88 33.69 0.25
CA ASN A 15 12.87 34.30 -0.61
C ASN A 15 11.63 33.40 -0.70
N VAL A 16 10.71 33.55 0.26
CA VAL A 16 9.53 32.70 0.36
C VAL A 16 8.43 32.99 -0.68
N HIS A 17 8.65 33.96 -1.57
CA HIS A 17 7.72 34.26 -2.67
C HIS A 17 7.81 33.23 -3.80
N GLU A 18 8.98 32.62 -4.01
CA GLU A 18 9.18 31.60 -5.06
C GLU A 18 8.80 30.20 -4.58
N ALA A 19 9.21 29.86 -3.35
CA ALA A 19 8.95 28.56 -2.76
C ALA A 19 8.81 28.66 -1.23
N TYR A 20 7.99 27.78 -0.66
CA TYR A 20 7.86 27.69 0.79
C TYR A 20 9.12 27.10 1.43
N THR A 21 9.60 27.71 2.51
CA THR A 21 10.85 27.30 3.17
C THR A 21 10.60 26.92 4.62
N ILE A 22 11.08 25.72 4.99
CA ILE A 22 11.09 25.20 6.35
C ILE A 22 12.54 25.02 6.82
N VAL A 23 12.84 25.54 8.01
CA VAL A 23 14.13 25.34 8.70
C VAL A 23 13.89 24.50 9.94
N ALA A 24 14.25 23.22 9.85
CA ALA A 24 14.33 22.32 11.00
C ALA A 24 15.65 22.55 11.77
N THR A 25 15.54 22.90 13.05
CA THR A 25 16.67 23.23 13.95
C THR A 25 16.54 22.55 15.31
N GLN A 26 17.64 22.45 16.06
CA GLN A 26 17.58 21.97 17.44
C GLN A 26 17.03 23.05 18.38
N ARG A 27 16.25 22.63 19.39
CA ARG A 27 15.63 23.51 20.38
C ARG A 27 16.67 24.40 21.05
N GLY A 28 16.41 25.71 21.04
CA GLY A 28 17.29 26.70 21.67
C GLY A 28 18.44 27.20 20.79
N ALA A 29 18.62 26.65 19.59
CA ALA A 29 19.70 27.08 18.69
C ALA A 29 19.46 28.49 18.13
N ARG A 30 20.32 29.44 18.49
CA ARG A 30 20.40 30.81 17.92
C ARG A 30 19.02 31.49 17.74
N ARG A 31 18.24 31.57 18.82
CA ARG A 31 16.84 32.08 18.82
C ARG A 31 16.65 33.43 18.14
N ASP A 32 17.61 34.36 18.26
CA ASP A 32 17.50 35.66 17.60
C ASP A 32 17.52 35.55 16.08
N PHE A 33 18.28 34.60 15.55
CA PHE A 33 18.31 34.31 14.11
C PHE A 33 17.05 33.58 13.65
N GLN A 34 16.51 32.65 14.46
CA GLN A 34 15.22 32.03 14.18
C GLN A 34 14.10 33.09 14.03
N LYS A 35 14.08 34.09 14.93
CA LYS A 35 13.12 35.20 14.85
C LYS A 35 13.29 36.00 13.55
N LYS A 36 14.52 36.29 13.14
CA LYS A 36 14.80 36.97 11.86
C LYS A 36 14.26 36.16 10.67
N LEU A 37 14.44 34.84 10.66
CA LEU A 37 13.91 33.97 9.61
C LEU A 37 12.38 33.96 9.60
N ALA A 38 11.74 33.85 10.77
CA ALA A 38 10.29 33.91 10.90
C ALA A 38 9.71 35.26 10.41
N MET A 39 10.39 36.38 10.67
CA MET A 39 10.01 37.70 10.13
C MET A 39 10.09 37.77 8.60
N LYS A 40 10.96 36.97 7.97
CA LYS A 40 11.05 36.81 6.51
C LYS A 40 10.01 35.82 5.95
N GLY A 41 9.15 35.25 6.80
CA GLY A 41 8.11 34.28 6.42
C GLY A 41 8.60 32.83 6.34
N VAL A 42 9.84 32.55 6.75
CA VAL A 42 10.38 31.18 6.80
C VAL A 42 9.81 30.45 8.02
N GLU A 43 9.28 29.24 7.83
CA GLU A 43 8.83 28.42 8.95
C GLU A 43 10.06 27.85 9.68
N VAL A 44 10.16 28.07 10.98
CA VAL A 44 11.23 27.51 11.82
C VAL A 44 10.62 26.49 12.77
N VAL A 45 11.11 25.26 12.69
CA VAL A 45 10.61 24.13 13.50
C VAL A 45 11.73 23.66 14.41
N GLU A 46 11.46 23.66 15.72
CA GLU A 46 12.40 23.20 16.73
C GLU A 46 12.17 21.73 17.09
N PHE A 47 13.24 20.95 17.10
CA PHE A 47 13.28 19.56 17.55
C PHE A 47 14.14 19.45 18.82
N ASP A 48 13.74 18.63 19.79
CA ASP A 48 14.55 18.42 21.01
C ASP A 48 15.93 17.83 20.67
N MET A 49 15.95 16.82 19.81
CA MET A 49 17.16 16.29 19.18
C MET A 49 16.93 16.20 17.68
N LEU A 50 17.59 17.08 16.92
CA LEU A 50 17.43 17.12 15.47
C LEU A 50 18.06 15.90 14.82
N ASN A 51 17.23 15.01 14.27
CA ASN A 51 17.66 13.83 13.53
C ASN A 51 16.79 13.62 12.27
N PRO A 52 17.29 12.89 11.24
CA PRO A 52 16.55 12.69 10.00
C PRO A 52 15.18 12.01 10.15
N ARG A 53 15.03 11.10 11.11
CA ARG A 53 13.79 10.34 11.34
C ARG A 53 12.66 11.25 11.79
N ASP A 54 12.90 12.12 12.77
CA ASP A 54 11.87 13.02 13.29
C ASP A 54 11.48 14.07 12.26
N VAL A 55 12.44 14.54 11.46
CA VAL A 55 12.15 15.47 10.35
C VAL A 55 11.26 14.81 9.30
N MET A 56 11.52 13.54 8.96
CA MET A 56 10.68 12.81 8.04
C MET A 56 9.29 12.49 8.61
N SER A 57 9.18 12.19 9.91
CA SER A 57 7.88 12.04 10.58
C SER A 57 7.07 13.34 10.53
N TYR A 58 7.72 14.47 10.81
CA TYR A 58 7.09 15.79 10.68
C TYR A 58 6.63 16.06 9.24
N CYS A 59 7.44 15.67 8.23
CA CYS A 59 7.05 15.81 6.84
C CYS A 59 5.84 14.94 6.48
N TYR A 60 5.79 13.71 6.99
CA TYR A 60 4.66 12.80 6.82
C TYR A 60 3.37 13.36 7.42
N ASP A 61 3.42 13.87 8.66
CA ASP A 61 2.25 14.46 9.33
C ASP A 61 1.72 15.70 8.59
N ARG A 62 2.59 16.38 7.83
CA ARG A 62 2.24 17.50 6.94
C ARG A 62 1.69 17.08 5.58
N GLY A 63 1.65 15.77 5.29
CA GLY A 63 1.14 15.22 4.04
C GLY A 63 2.14 15.26 2.89
N TYR A 64 3.43 15.43 3.14
CA TYR A 64 4.45 15.33 2.08
C TYR A 64 4.65 13.86 1.69
N LEU A 65 4.33 13.53 0.43
CA LEU A 65 4.40 12.17 -0.10
C LEU A 65 5.80 11.75 -0.53
N SER A 66 6.63 12.71 -0.93
CA SER A 66 8.00 12.46 -1.37
C SER A 66 8.92 13.59 -0.94
N VAL A 67 10.17 13.23 -0.61
CA VAL A 67 11.21 14.17 -0.22
C VAL A 67 12.48 13.81 -0.97
N LEU A 68 13.03 14.77 -1.71
CA LEU A 68 14.34 14.64 -2.33
C LEU A 68 15.41 15.06 -1.33
N TRP A 69 16.35 14.16 -1.03
CA TRP A 69 17.38 14.38 -0.02
C TRP A 69 18.73 14.73 -0.66
N GLU A 70 18.98 16.03 -0.83
CA GLU A 70 20.27 16.55 -1.32
C GLU A 70 21.06 17.15 -0.16
N CYS A 71 22.21 16.56 0.16
CA CYS A 71 23.09 17.06 1.22
C CYS A 71 24.51 16.48 1.12
N GLY A 72 25.41 16.99 1.97
CA GLY A 72 26.77 16.46 2.08
C GLY A 72 26.84 15.09 2.77
N GLY A 73 27.99 14.42 2.62
CA GLY A 73 28.24 13.05 3.08
C GLY A 73 27.85 12.75 4.52
N THR A 74 28.06 13.67 5.45
CA THR A 74 27.72 13.47 6.87
C THR A 74 26.22 13.31 7.10
N LEU A 75 25.40 14.18 6.47
CA LEU A 75 23.96 14.13 6.66
C LEU A 75 23.33 12.99 5.84
N SER A 76 23.89 12.67 4.66
CA SER A 76 23.43 11.53 3.87
C SER A 76 23.69 10.22 4.60
N ALA A 77 24.88 10.04 5.20
CA ALA A 77 25.19 8.89 6.03
C ALA A 77 24.24 8.77 7.24
N ALA A 78 23.96 9.87 7.94
CA ALA A 78 23.01 9.87 9.06
C ALA A 78 21.58 9.49 8.61
N ALA A 79 21.14 9.95 7.44
CA ALA A 79 19.82 9.63 6.89
C ALA A 79 19.72 8.16 6.44
N ILE A 80 20.77 7.63 5.80
CA ILE A 80 20.87 6.22 5.43
C ILE A 80 20.84 5.34 6.70
N SER A 81 21.66 5.66 7.70
CA SER A 81 21.69 4.95 8.99
C SER A 81 20.36 5.02 9.74
N ALA A 82 19.61 6.12 9.60
CA ALA A 82 18.27 6.27 10.18
C ALA A 82 17.19 5.45 9.45
N ARG A 83 17.52 4.83 8.30
CA ARG A 83 16.62 4.08 7.41
C ARG A 83 15.47 4.89 6.83
N VAL A 84 15.70 6.18 6.56
CA VAL A 84 14.69 7.07 5.95
C VAL A 84 14.85 7.24 4.44
N ILE A 85 15.97 6.77 3.88
CA ILE A 85 16.26 6.84 2.44
C ILE A 85 15.79 5.54 1.79
N HIS A 86 14.93 5.67 0.78
CA HIS A 86 14.38 4.55 0.03
C HIS A 86 15.14 4.33 -1.28
N LYS A 87 15.27 5.39 -2.07
CA LYS A 87 15.89 5.37 -3.40
C LYS A 87 17.13 6.26 -3.43
N VAL A 88 18.15 5.82 -4.15
CA VAL A 88 19.40 6.53 -4.40
C VAL A 88 19.46 6.92 -5.87
N TYR A 89 19.91 8.14 -6.13
CA TYR A 89 20.35 8.61 -7.44
C TYR A 89 21.80 9.07 -7.30
N ALA A 90 22.72 8.38 -7.97
CA ALA A 90 24.15 8.65 -7.94
C ALA A 90 24.62 9.10 -9.32
N PHE A 91 24.98 10.39 -9.42
CA PHE A 91 25.52 10.98 -10.64
C PHE A 91 27.05 10.92 -10.63
N CYS A 92 27.63 10.28 -11.64
CA CYS A 92 29.06 10.16 -11.83
C CYS A 92 29.47 10.92 -13.09
N ALA A 93 30.18 12.04 -12.91
CA ALA A 93 30.75 12.79 -14.02
C ALA A 93 32.09 12.17 -14.46
N PRO A 94 32.48 12.30 -15.74
CA PRO A 94 33.76 11.81 -16.25
C PRO A 94 34.89 12.77 -15.83
N LYS A 95 35.12 12.89 -14.53
CA LYS A 95 36.09 13.80 -13.89
C LYS A 95 36.80 13.08 -12.75
N ILE A 96 38.08 13.37 -12.56
CA ILE A 96 38.91 12.78 -11.49
C ILE A 96 39.47 13.92 -10.64
N ILE A 97 39.21 13.86 -9.33
CA ILE A 97 39.74 14.84 -8.34
C ILE A 97 40.77 14.16 -7.42
N GLY A 98 40.38 13.05 -6.78
CA GLY A 98 41.23 12.34 -5.81
C GLY A 98 41.50 13.13 -4.52
N GLY A 99 42.22 12.52 -3.57
CA GLY A 99 42.66 13.16 -2.33
C GLY A 99 42.03 12.57 -1.06
N VAL A 100 42.84 12.42 -0.01
CA VAL A 100 42.43 11.82 1.27
C VAL A 100 41.40 12.68 2.01
N THR A 101 41.45 14.00 1.82
CA THR A 101 40.53 14.97 2.44
C THR A 101 39.39 15.37 1.51
N ALA A 102 39.28 14.76 0.32
CA ALA A 102 38.19 15.06 -0.60
C ALA A 102 36.86 14.59 0.01
N PRO A 103 35.78 15.39 -0.09
CA PRO A 103 34.49 15.00 0.45
C PRO A 103 33.94 13.79 -0.31
N THR A 104 33.44 12.80 0.43
CA THR A 104 32.78 11.63 -0.13
C THR A 104 31.26 11.88 -0.27
N PRO A 105 30.58 11.27 -1.26
CA PRO A 105 29.13 11.41 -1.43
C PRO A 105 28.32 10.91 -0.23
N VAL A 106 28.81 9.84 0.41
CA VAL A 106 28.28 9.29 1.66
C VAL A 106 29.43 9.23 2.66
N GLY A 107 29.20 9.77 3.86
CA GLY A 107 30.15 9.75 4.96
C GLY A 107 30.26 8.36 5.61
N ASP A 108 30.77 8.33 6.85
CA ASP A 108 30.97 7.08 7.57
C ASP A 108 29.64 6.43 7.99
N LEU A 109 29.44 5.18 7.53
CA LEU A 109 28.31 4.32 7.90
C LEU A 109 28.69 3.29 8.98
N GLY A 110 29.94 3.27 9.46
CA GLY A 110 30.44 2.33 10.46
C GLY A 110 30.69 0.91 9.91
N MET A 111 30.75 0.75 8.58
CA MET A 111 31.00 -0.53 7.91
C MET A 111 32.51 -0.74 7.74
N ASN A 112 33.02 -1.86 8.27
CA ASN A 112 34.44 -2.21 8.22
C ASN A 112 34.73 -3.36 7.25
N GLN A 113 33.71 -4.13 6.86
CA GLN A 113 33.82 -5.25 5.93
C GLN A 113 32.88 -5.04 4.75
N MET A 114 33.29 -5.47 3.55
CA MET A 114 32.45 -5.36 2.35
C MET A 114 31.14 -6.14 2.45
N THR A 115 31.11 -7.22 3.24
CA THR A 115 29.90 -7.98 3.57
C THR A 115 28.86 -7.17 4.34
N GLN A 116 29.23 -6.01 4.89
CA GLN A 116 28.33 -5.09 5.59
C GLN A 116 27.85 -3.95 4.67
N ALA A 117 28.38 -3.86 3.44
CA ALA A 117 27.97 -2.84 2.49
C ALA A 117 26.47 -3.01 2.16
N ILE A 118 25.82 -1.88 1.88
CA ILE A 118 24.42 -1.88 1.47
C ILE A 118 24.37 -2.06 -0.05
N ASP A 119 23.81 -3.19 -0.48
CA ASP A 119 23.51 -3.42 -1.88
C ASP A 119 22.28 -2.62 -2.31
N LEU A 120 22.34 -2.05 -3.51
CA LEU A 120 21.17 -1.45 -4.13
C LEU A 120 20.39 -2.53 -4.92
N ILE A 121 19.06 -2.49 -4.83
CA ILE A 121 18.14 -3.30 -5.64
C ILE A 121 17.59 -2.48 -6.81
N ASP A 122 17.09 -3.18 -7.85
CA ASP A 122 16.53 -2.60 -9.08
C ASP A 122 17.41 -1.52 -9.69
N VAL A 123 18.71 -1.83 -9.79
CA VAL A 123 19.70 -0.85 -10.23
C VAL A 123 19.56 -0.59 -11.73
N SER A 124 19.34 0.67 -12.09
CA SER A 124 19.36 1.16 -13.46
C SER A 124 20.58 2.05 -13.70
N TYR A 125 21.07 2.00 -14.95
CA TYR A 125 22.16 2.85 -15.42
C TYR A 125 21.67 3.63 -16.64
N GLU A 126 21.79 4.94 -16.58
CA GLU A 126 21.39 5.84 -17.66
C GLU A 126 22.51 6.83 -17.94
N GLN A 127 22.79 7.10 -19.21
CA GLN A 127 23.70 8.16 -19.60
C GLN A 127 22.92 9.45 -19.83
N ILE A 128 23.24 10.49 -19.06
CA ILE A 128 22.66 11.83 -19.21
C ILE A 128 23.78 12.76 -19.65
N ASP A 129 23.73 13.16 -20.93
CA ASP A 129 24.81 13.88 -21.61
C ASP A 129 26.16 13.15 -21.48
N ARG A 130 27.06 13.69 -20.64
CA ARG A 130 28.40 13.14 -20.38
C ARG A 130 28.49 12.38 -19.06
N ASP A 131 27.48 12.50 -18.21
CA ASP A 131 27.47 11.95 -16.86
C ASP A 131 26.68 10.64 -16.85
N MET A 132 27.05 9.75 -15.94
CA MET A 132 26.36 8.48 -15.72
C MET A 132 25.48 8.57 -14.47
N LEU A 133 24.19 8.31 -14.62
CA LEU A 133 23.27 8.13 -13.52
C LEU A 133 23.17 6.65 -13.19
N MET A 134 23.49 6.29 -11.94
CA MET A 134 23.11 5.03 -11.33
C MET A 134 21.95 5.28 -10.37
N SER A 135 20.85 4.56 -10.51
CA SER A 135 19.72 4.66 -9.57
C SER A 135 19.31 3.28 -9.06
N GLY A 136 18.82 3.19 -7.82
CA GLY A 136 18.38 1.94 -7.21
C GLY A 136 17.87 2.16 -5.79
N PHE A 137 17.36 1.12 -5.13
CA PHE A 137 16.81 1.23 -3.77
C PHE A 137 17.71 0.57 -2.71
N ILE A 138 17.85 1.19 -1.53
CA ILE A 138 18.74 0.72 -0.42
C ILE A 138 18.16 -0.48 0.33
N GLN A 139 16.85 -0.53 0.34
CA GLN A 139 16.02 -1.60 0.86
C GLN A 139 14.86 -1.69 -0.14
N PRO A 140 14.20 -2.85 -0.26
CA PRO A 140 12.84 -2.85 -0.78
C PRO A 140 12.12 -1.71 -0.08
N ILE A 141 11.52 -0.78 -0.84
CA ILE A 141 10.43 -0.01 -0.25
C ILE A 141 9.57 -1.10 0.40
N PRO A 142 9.33 -1.06 1.73
CA PRO A 142 8.48 -2.07 2.36
C PRO A 142 7.29 -2.17 1.45
N ASP A 143 7.16 -3.34 0.85
CA ASP A 143 6.13 -3.50 -0.13
C ASP A 143 4.86 -3.30 0.70
N LEU A 144 4.19 -2.16 0.48
CA LEU A 144 2.83 -2.02 0.96
C LEU A 144 1.94 -2.99 0.17
N SER A 145 2.49 -3.66 -0.85
CA SER A 145 1.95 -4.91 -1.36
C SER A 145 2.22 -6.05 -0.39
N PRO A 146 1.24 -6.94 -0.21
CA PRO A 146 1.29 -7.90 0.85
C PRO A 146 2.40 -8.91 0.79
N VAL A 147 2.95 -9.22 1.96
CA VAL A 147 3.82 -10.38 2.15
C VAL A 147 2.98 -11.62 1.88
N ILE A 148 3.12 -12.14 0.67
CA ILE A 148 2.55 -13.43 0.30
C ILE A 148 3.21 -14.49 1.20
N PRO A 149 2.46 -15.40 1.83
CA PRO A 149 3.07 -16.55 2.52
C PRO A 149 4.03 -17.28 1.57
N SER A 150 5.10 -17.83 2.16
CA SER A 150 6.27 -18.37 1.46
C SER A 150 5.94 -19.23 0.23
N ALA A 151 6.83 -19.18 -0.77
CA ALA A 151 6.79 -19.87 -2.05
C ALA A 151 6.45 -21.37 -2.03
N ASP A 152 6.47 -22.03 -0.87
CA ASP A 152 6.03 -23.42 -0.70
C ASP A 152 4.49 -23.58 -0.76
N GLU A 153 3.70 -22.50 -0.64
CA GLU A 153 2.22 -22.55 -0.70
C GLU A 153 1.60 -22.02 -2.01
N ILE A 154 2.38 -21.32 -2.85
CA ILE A 154 1.92 -20.67 -4.08
C ILE A 154 1.76 -21.61 -5.31
N PRO A 155 2.49 -22.74 -5.48
CA PRO A 155 2.45 -23.47 -6.76
C PRO A 155 1.10 -24.18 -7.06
N SER A 156 0.14 -24.15 -6.14
CA SER A 156 -1.11 -24.89 -6.29
C SER A 156 -2.30 -24.10 -6.83
N VAL A 157 -2.19 -22.77 -6.99
CA VAL A 157 -3.36 -21.90 -7.28
C VAL A 157 -3.37 -21.34 -8.72
N ASP A 158 -2.21 -21.16 -9.37
CA ASP A 158 -2.13 -20.75 -10.78
C ASP A 158 -0.78 -21.16 -11.38
N PRO A 159 -0.74 -22.13 -12.31
CA PRO A 159 0.51 -22.63 -12.90
C PRO A 159 1.22 -21.61 -13.81
N GLU A 160 0.60 -20.49 -14.17
CA GLU A 160 1.20 -19.46 -15.02
C GLU A 160 1.97 -18.37 -14.25
N VAL A 161 1.93 -18.36 -12.92
CA VAL A 161 2.63 -17.35 -12.10
C VAL A 161 4.09 -17.77 -11.91
N SER A 162 5.00 -17.10 -12.62
CA SER A 162 6.46 -17.26 -12.43
C SER A 162 6.90 -16.61 -11.10
N PRO A 163 7.61 -17.32 -10.22
CA PRO A 163 8.07 -16.78 -8.93
C PRO A 163 9.19 -15.73 -9.07
N TYR A 164 9.68 -15.45 -10.28
CA TYR A 164 10.81 -14.55 -10.54
C TYR A 164 10.43 -13.24 -11.25
N GLU A 165 9.18 -13.10 -11.74
CA GLU A 165 8.67 -11.88 -12.42
C GLU A 165 7.18 -11.68 -12.08
N THR A 166 6.87 -11.43 -10.82
CA THR A 166 5.47 -11.32 -10.38
C THR A 166 4.98 -9.88 -10.51
N ASN A 167 4.26 -9.56 -11.60
CA ASN A 167 3.50 -8.31 -11.67
C ASN A 167 2.36 -8.37 -10.65
N ILE A 168 2.29 -7.41 -9.73
CA ILE A 168 1.21 -7.32 -8.73
C ILE A 168 0.20 -6.26 -9.19
N ILE A 169 -1.07 -6.64 -9.23
CA ILE A 169 -2.19 -5.74 -9.50
C ILE A 169 -2.98 -5.57 -8.20
N SER A 170 -2.89 -4.39 -7.61
CA SER A 170 -3.66 -4.00 -6.45
C SER A 170 -5.00 -3.36 -6.84
N PHE A 171 -6.03 -3.70 -6.08
CA PHE A 171 -7.34 -3.06 -6.17
C PHE A 171 -7.91 -2.82 -4.76
N TYR A 172 -8.54 -1.67 -4.55
CA TYR A 172 -9.19 -1.38 -3.26
C TYR A 172 -10.45 -0.55 -3.44
N LYS A 173 -10.37 0.58 -4.15
CA LYS A 173 -11.54 1.45 -4.33
C LYS A 173 -12.31 1.06 -5.58
N THR A 174 -13.63 1.13 -5.48
CA THR A 174 -14.54 0.73 -6.57
C THR A 174 -14.44 1.60 -7.81
N TRP A 175 -13.81 2.78 -7.72
CA TRP A 175 -13.56 3.70 -8.83
C TRP A 175 -12.17 3.55 -9.47
N ASP A 176 -11.31 2.67 -8.94
CA ASP A 176 -10.00 2.41 -9.53
C ASP A 176 -10.13 1.59 -10.83
N THR A 177 -9.06 1.51 -11.62
CA THR A 177 -9.00 0.75 -12.89
C THR A 177 -9.49 -0.70 -12.73
N PHE A 178 -9.11 -1.34 -11.62
CA PHE A 178 -9.53 -2.70 -11.25
C PHE A 178 -10.54 -2.70 -10.09
N GLY A 179 -11.18 -1.55 -9.80
CA GLY A 179 -12.16 -1.41 -8.72
C GLY A 179 -13.36 -2.34 -8.86
N ALA A 180 -13.65 -2.78 -10.08
CA ALA A 180 -14.64 -3.79 -10.37
C ALA A 180 -14.27 -5.20 -9.84
N PHE A 181 -13.05 -5.43 -9.35
CA PHE A 181 -12.68 -6.67 -8.66
C PHE A 181 -13.16 -6.71 -7.21
N SER A 182 -13.39 -5.56 -6.59
CA SER A 182 -13.93 -5.49 -5.23
C SER A 182 -15.34 -6.09 -5.15
N ASN A 183 -15.63 -6.80 -4.07
CA ASN A 183 -16.98 -7.25 -3.69
C ASN A 183 -17.94 -6.08 -3.39
N PHE A 184 -17.41 -4.86 -3.16
CA PHE A 184 -18.18 -3.63 -2.98
C PHE A 184 -18.57 -2.97 -4.31
N SER A 185 -18.09 -3.45 -5.45
CA SER A 185 -18.45 -2.86 -6.75
C SER A 185 -19.97 -2.96 -7.00
N PRO A 186 -20.62 -1.93 -7.59
CA PRO A 186 -22.06 -1.88 -7.82
C PRO A 186 -22.48 -2.74 -9.03
N HIS A 187 -22.24 -4.05 -8.94
CA HIS A 187 -22.60 -5.04 -9.95
C HIS A 187 -23.61 -6.01 -9.34
N PRO A 188 -24.91 -5.87 -9.66
CA PRO A 188 -25.93 -6.78 -9.20
C PRO A 188 -25.65 -8.22 -9.64
N ILE A 189 -25.93 -9.17 -8.75
CA ILE A 189 -25.76 -10.61 -9.01
C ILE A 189 -27.07 -11.35 -8.77
N ASP A 190 -27.33 -12.33 -9.62
CA ASP A 190 -28.52 -13.17 -9.58
C ASP A 190 -28.12 -14.55 -9.04
N MET A 191 -28.54 -14.84 -7.81
CA MET A 191 -28.12 -16.03 -7.07
C MET A 191 -29.32 -16.92 -6.75
N PRO A 192 -29.24 -18.24 -6.96
CA PRO A 192 -30.32 -19.15 -6.57
C PRO A 192 -30.44 -19.25 -5.05
N ASP A 193 -31.67 -19.26 -4.55
CA ASP A 193 -32.03 -19.55 -3.17
C ASP A 193 -32.08 -21.08 -2.92
N GLU A 194 -32.26 -21.49 -1.66
CA GLU A 194 -32.40 -22.90 -1.24
C GLU A 194 -33.55 -23.64 -1.96
N LYS A 195 -34.54 -22.89 -2.46
CA LYS A 195 -35.69 -23.41 -3.22
C LYS A 195 -35.46 -23.44 -4.74
N GLY A 196 -34.32 -22.96 -5.22
CA GLY A 196 -33.98 -22.84 -6.64
C GLY A 196 -34.50 -21.56 -7.30
N ASP A 197 -35.20 -20.70 -6.57
CA ASP A 197 -35.65 -19.39 -7.06
C ASP A 197 -34.48 -18.41 -7.17
N CYS A 198 -34.46 -17.60 -8.23
CA CYS A 198 -33.37 -16.64 -8.44
C CYS A 198 -33.63 -15.34 -7.68
N LEU A 199 -32.69 -14.96 -6.80
CA LEU A 199 -32.73 -13.72 -6.03
C LEU A 199 -31.62 -12.78 -6.50
N THR A 200 -32.01 -11.57 -6.90
CA THR A 200 -31.06 -10.49 -7.21
C THR A 200 -30.53 -9.84 -5.94
N TRP A 201 -29.21 -9.66 -5.87
CA TRP A 201 -28.49 -8.95 -4.81
C TRP A 201 -27.79 -7.73 -5.38
N PRO A 202 -27.85 -6.55 -4.72
CA PRO A 202 -27.25 -5.33 -5.26
C PRO A 202 -25.73 -5.42 -5.49
N THR A 203 -25.02 -6.13 -4.61
CA THR A 203 -23.58 -6.40 -4.74
C THR A 203 -23.23 -7.77 -4.14
N VAL A 204 -22.01 -8.25 -4.41
CA VAL A 204 -21.42 -9.43 -3.76
C VAL A 204 -21.41 -9.26 -2.23
N GLU A 205 -21.14 -8.06 -1.73
CA GLU A 205 -21.15 -7.79 -0.28
C GLU A 205 -22.52 -7.98 0.37
N HIS A 206 -23.61 -7.59 -0.31
CA HIS A 206 -24.97 -7.83 0.21
C HIS A 206 -25.24 -9.33 0.35
N TYR A 207 -24.91 -10.10 -0.69
CA TYR A 207 -25.04 -11.55 -0.69
C TYR A 207 -24.23 -12.17 0.44
N TYR A 208 -22.95 -11.81 0.56
CA TYR A 208 -22.02 -12.37 1.54
C TYR A 208 -22.47 -12.11 2.99
N GLN A 209 -22.86 -10.88 3.32
CA GLN A 209 -23.31 -10.54 4.68
C GLN A 209 -24.64 -11.21 5.03
N ALA A 210 -25.57 -11.31 4.09
CA ALA A 210 -26.84 -11.99 4.29
C ALA A 210 -26.65 -13.50 4.54
N HIS A 211 -25.73 -14.13 3.82
CA HIS A 211 -25.47 -15.58 3.90
C HIS A 211 -24.89 -16.06 5.23
N LYS A 212 -24.54 -15.14 6.14
CA LYS A 212 -24.26 -15.45 7.55
C LYS A 212 -25.50 -15.96 8.30
N PHE A 213 -26.68 -15.49 7.91
CA PHE A 213 -27.95 -15.73 8.61
C PHE A 213 -28.89 -16.66 7.83
N VAL A 214 -28.58 -16.94 6.54
CA VAL A 214 -29.32 -17.89 5.71
C VAL A 214 -29.16 -19.31 6.26
N GLY A 215 -30.25 -20.09 6.24
CA GLY A 215 -30.30 -21.48 6.71
C GLY A 215 -30.53 -21.64 8.22
N VAL A 216 -30.68 -20.54 8.96
CA VAL A 216 -31.01 -20.56 10.39
C VAL A 216 -32.53 -20.52 10.56
N ASP A 217 -33.09 -21.52 11.24
CA ASP A 217 -34.53 -21.64 11.51
C ASP A 217 -34.97 -20.66 12.61
N ASN A 218 -34.92 -19.37 12.29
CA ASN A 218 -35.33 -18.28 13.17
C ASN A 218 -35.92 -17.11 12.34
N PRO A 219 -37.14 -16.63 12.65
CA PRO A 219 -37.75 -15.48 11.97
C PRO A 219 -36.87 -14.23 11.98
N GLN A 220 -36.16 -13.98 13.09
CA GLN A 220 -35.27 -12.83 13.23
C GLN A 220 -34.06 -12.90 12.30
N ALA A 221 -33.54 -14.10 12.03
CA ALA A 221 -32.47 -14.29 11.04
C ALA A 221 -32.95 -13.90 9.64
N ASN A 222 -34.18 -14.28 9.27
CA ASN A 222 -34.79 -13.88 8.00
C ASN A 222 -35.01 -12.36 7.90
N ASP A 223 -35.43 -11.71 8.99
CA ASP A 223 -35.58 -10.25 9.03
C ASP A 223 -34.23 -9.55 8.80
N ILE A 224 -33.15 -10.06 9.40
CA ILE A 224 -31.78 -9.56 9.20
C ILE A 224 -31.34 -9.73 7.74
N VAL A 225 -31.65 -10.87 7.12
CA VAL A 225 -31.37 -11.11 5.68
C VAL A 225 -32.06 -10.06 4.81
N GLN A 226 -33.34 -9.76 5.08
CA GLN A 226 -34.08 -8.74 4.33
C GLN A 226 -33.54 -7.34 4.60
N GLU A 227 -33.18 -7.03 5.85
CA GLU A 227 -32.54 -5.75 6.23
C GLU A 227 -31.24 -5.51 5.45
N ILE A 228 -30.37 -6.53 5.40
CA ILE A 228 -29.11 -6.47 4.64
C ILE A 228 -29.40 -6.31 3.15
N LYS A 229 -30.38 -7.05 2.60
CA LYS A 229 -30.73 -6.98 1.17
C LYS A 229 -31.26 -5.60 0.76
N GLN A 230 -31.97 -4.91 1.66
CA GLN A 230 -32.55 -3.58 1.43
C GLN A 230 -31.57 -2.42 1.72
N ALA A 231 -30.36 -2.71 2.17
CA ALA A 231 -29.33 -1.70 2.39
C ALA A 231 -29.07 -0.88 1.12
N ARG A 232 -28.81 0.43 1.28
CA ARG A 232 -28.66 1.35 0.14
C ARG A 232 -27.28 1.30 -0.48
N SER A 233 -26.30 0.75 0.24
CA SER A 233 -24.91 0.67 -0.19
C SER A 233 -24.22 -0.59 0.38
N PRO A 234 -23.16 -1.09 -0.27
CA PRO A 234 -22.40 -2.24 0.24
C PRO A 234 -21.76 -1.96 1.61
N GLU A 235 -21.37 -0.72 1.90
CA GLU A 235 -20.87 -0.32 3.22
C GLU A 235 -21.96 -0.40 4.29
N GLU A 236 -23.20 -0.05 3.94
CA GLU A 236 -24.35 -0.20 4.84
C GLU A 236 -24.66 -1.68 5.08
N ALA A 237 -24.65 -2.51 4.04
CA ALA A 237 -24.80 -3.97 4.17
C ALA A 237 -23.71 -4.58 5.07
N ALA A 238 -22.44 -4.20 4.86
CA ALA A 238 -21.31 -4.62 5.68
C ALA A 238 -21.42 -4.14 7.14
N ARG A 239 -21.96 -2.95 7.37
CA ARG A 239 -22.21 -2.40 8.71
C ARG A 239 -23.31 -3.18 9.42
N ILE A 240 -24.46 -3.38 8.77
CA ILE A 240 -25.59 -4.13 9.32
C ILE A 240 -25.17 -5.55 9.64
N GLY A 241 -24.57 -6.27 8.68
CA GLY A 241 -24.12 -7.65 8.87
C GLY A 241 -23.14 -7.81 10.04
N ARG A 242 -22.15 -6.91 10.18
CA ARG A 242 -21.20 -6.93 11.32
C ARG A 242 -21.85 -6.56 12.65
N THR A 243 -22.79 -5.61 12.67
CA THR A 243 -23.52 -5.25 13.89
C THR A 243 -24.40 -6.41 14.35
N ARG A 244 -25.20 -6.99 13.45
CA ARG A 244 -26.10 -8.11 13.77
C ARG A 244 -25.33 -9.36 14.20
N GLN A 245 -24.18 -9.64 13.59
CA GLN A 245 -23.29 -10.72 14.03
C GLN A 245 -22.81 -10.55 15.48
N ARG A 246 -22.59 -9.31 15.94
CA ARG A 246 -22.19 -9.04 17.33
C ARG A 246 -23.36 -9.06 18.30
N GLU A 247 -24.52 -8.58 17.87
CA GLU A 247 -25.74 -8.54 18.69
C GLU A 247 -26.36 -9.93 18.87
N PHE A 248 -26.36 -10.75 17.81
CA PHE A 248 -27.02 -12.04 17.74
C PHE A 248 -26.08 -13.13 17.17
N PRO A 249 -24.97 -13.46 17.86
CA PRO A 249 -24.03 -14.47 17.39
C PRO A 249 -24.66 -15.87 17.23
N GLU A 250 -25.73 -16.17 17.98
CA GLU A 250 -26.51 -17.40 17.90
C GLU A 250 -27.33 -17.54 16.62
N LEU A 251 -27.56 -16.43 15.90
CA LEU A 251 -28.28 -16.41 14.63
C LEU A 251 -27.35 -16.57 13.42
N ILE A 252 -26.05 -16.77 13.64
CA ILE A 252 -25.09 -17.07 12.59
C ILE A 252 -25.12 -18.58 12.33
N ARG A 253 -25.13 -18.96 11.05
CA ARG A 253 -25.05 -20.36 10.67
C ARG A 253 -23.80 -21.04 11.28
N PRO A 254 -23.93 -22.27 11.81
CA PRO A 254 -22.87 -22.91 12.60
C PRO A 254 -21.62 -23.25 11.78
N ASP A 255 -21.76 -23.42 10.47
CA ASP A 255 -20.70 -23.75 9.51
C ASP A 255 -20.13 -22.52 8.78
N TRP A 256 -20.44 -21.31 9.26
CA TRP A 256 -20.03 -20.05 8.60
C TRP A 256 -18.52 -19.96 8.36
N GLU A 257 -17.70 -20.31 9.37
CA GLU A 257 -16.25 -20.19 9.26
C GLU A 257 -15.66 -21.08 8.16
N SER A 258 -16.25 -22.25 7.91
CA SER A 258 -15.88 -23.13 6.80
C SER A 258 -16.47 -22.69 5.46
N MET A 259 -17.66 -22.10 5.47
CA MET A 259 -18.43 -21.77 4.25
C MET A 259 -18.13 -20.40 3.67
N LYS A 260 -17.59 -19.46 4.44
CA LYS A 260 -17.38 -18.06 4.00
C LYS A 260 -16.58 -17.95 2.70
N ILE A 261 -15.58 -18.81 2.50
CA ILE A 261 -14.76 -18.86 1.27
C ILE A 261 -15.61 -19.27 0.07
N ASP A 262 -16.37 -20.35 0.19
CA ASP A 262 -17.26 -20.85 -0.87
C ASP A 262 -18.38 -19.84 -1.20
N VAL A 263 -18.99 -19.23 -0.19
CA VAL A 263 -20.05 -18.21 -0.37
C VAL A 263 -19.51 -17.03 -1.17
N MET A 264 -18.32 -16.52 -0.83
CA MET A 264 -17.67 -15.44 -1.57
C MET A 264 -17.34 -15.89 -3.01
N TYR A 265 -16.78 -17.09 -3.16
CA TYR A 265 -16.38 -17.61 -4.47
C TYR A 265 -17.57 -17.75 -5.43
N ARG A 266 -18.69 -18.31 -4.97
CA ARG A 266 -19.90 -18.45 -5.79
C ARG A 266 -20.45 -17.10 -6.23
N ALA A 267 -20.44 -16.10 -5.34
CA ALA A 267 -20.90 -14.75 -5.66
C ALA A 267 -20.00 -14.04 -6.68
N LEU A 268 -18.67 -14.18 -6.53
CA LEU A 268 -17.70 -13.67 -7.50
C LEU A 268 -17.86 -14.37 -8.85
N LYS A 269 -17.93 -15.70 -8.85
CA LYS A 269 -18.13 -16.49 -10.08
C LYS A 269 -19.39 -16.06 -10.83
N CYS A 270 -20.50 -15.86 -10.13
CA CYS A 270 -21.73 -15.31 -10.71
C CYS A 270 -21.47 -13.93 -11.33
N LYS A 271 -20.90 -12.99 -10.56
CA LYS A 271 -20.59 -11.63 -11.03
C LYS A 271 -19.78 -11.64 -12.33
N PHE A 272 -18.64 -12.31 -12.37
CA PHE A 272 -17.78 -12.30 -13.55
C PHE A 272 -18.42 -13.05 -14.72
N SER A 273 -19.19 -14.11 -14.48
CA SER A 273 -19.94 -14.82 -15.53
C SER A 273 -21.06 -13.98 -16.14
N THR A 274 -21.68 -13.08 -15.36
CA THR A 274 -22.77 -12.20 -15.82
C THR A 274 -22.27 -11.05 -16.68
N TYR A 275 -21.10 -10.48 -16.36
CA TYR A 275 -20.58 -9.28 -17.02
C TYR A 275 -19.34 -9.59 -17.86
N ALA A 276 -19.52 -9.70 -19.18
CA ALA A 276 -18.44 -10.04 -20.12
C ALA A 276 -17.21 -9.14 -20.00
N HIS A 277 -17.40 -7.82 -19.86
CA HIS A 277 -16.30 -6.86 -19.69
C HIS A 277 -15.49 -7.08 -18.40
N LEU A 278 -16.09 -7.63 -17.33
CA LEU A 278 -15.37 -7.99 -16.11
C LEU A 278 -14.55 -9.26 -16.31
N THR A 279 -15.09 -10.23 -17.05
CA THR A 279 -14.33 -11.42 -17.44
C THR A 279 -13.12 -11.04 -18.29
N GLU A 280 -13.30 -10.19 -19.30
CA GLU A 280 -12.18 -9.68 -20.12
C GLU A 280 -11.14 -8.95 -19.27
N MET A 281 -11.58 -8.10 -18.34
CA MET A 281 -10.71 -7.42 -17.39
C MET A 281 -9.93 -8.43 -16.52
N LEU A 282 -10.60 -9.47 -16.00
CA LEU A 282 -9.94 -10.51 -15.20
C LEU A 282 -8.90 -11.27 -16.02
N LEU A 283 -9.21 -11.64 -17.26
CA LEU A 283 -8.29 -12.35 -18.16
C LEU A 283 -7.09 -11.50 -18.57
N SER A 284 -7.27 -10.18 -18.71
CA SER A 284 -6.17 -9.25 -18.98
C SER A 284 -5.09 -9.21 -17.89
N THR A 285 -5.37 -9.78 -16.71
CA THR A 285 -4.42 -9.88 -15.60
C THR A 285 -3.64 -11.18 -15.57
N ALA A 286 -3.74 -12.04 -16.59
CA ALA A 286 -2.99 -13.29 -16.68
C ALA A 286 -1.48 -13.07 -16.43
N GLY A 287 -0.86 -13.98 -15.68
CA GLY A 287 0.53 -13.86 -15.23
C GLY A 287 0.77 -12.81 -14.13
N SER A 288 -0.27 -12.12 -13.63
CA SER A 288 -0.16 -11.17 -12.52
C SER A 288 -0.85 -11.67 -11.25
N VAL A 289 -0.33 -11.29 -10.08
CA VAL A 289 -0.96 -11.57 -8.78
C VAL A 289 -1.96 -10.48 -8.44
N LEU A 290 -3.20 -10.88 -8.15
CA LEU A 290 -4.27 -9.97 -7.76
C LEU A 290 -4.29 -9.79 -6.24
N VAL A 291 -4.30 -8.54 -5.78
CA VAL A 291 -4.33 -8.19 -4.35
C VAL A 291 -5.45 -7.22 -4.05
N GLU A 292 -6.31 -7.57 -3.08
CA GLU A 292 -7.21 -6.58 -2.49
C GLU A 292 -6.47 -5.75 -1.41
N SER A 293 -6.13 -4.51 -1.71
CA SER A 293 -5.34 -3.62 -0.82
C SER A 293 -6.18 -2.92 0.25
N SER A 294 -7.04 -3.67 0.95
CA SER A 294 -7.79 -3.16 2.10
C SER A 294 -6.87 -3.05 3.34
N PRO A 295 -6.69 -1.86 3.94
CA PRO A 295 -5.76 -1.65 5.05
C PRO A 295 -6.26 -2.18 6.40
N HIS A 296 -7.51 -2.66 6.45
CA HIS A 296 -8.17 -3.08 7.69
C HIS A 296 -8.68 -4.52 7.63
N ASP A 297 -8.71 -5.14 6.44
CA ASP A 297 -9.15 -6.52 6.28
C ASP A 297 -7.94 -7.43 6.09
N LEU A 298 -7.60 -8.18 7.14
CA LEU A 298 -6.49 -9.12 7.13
C LEU A 298 -6.87 -10.50 6.58
N PHE A 299 -8.15 -10.76 6.31
CA PHE A 299 -8.60 -12.04 5.81
C PHE A 299 -8.82 -11.99 4.30
N TRP A 300 -9.69 -11.11 3.84
CA TRP A 300 -9.98 -10.95 2.41
C TRP A 300 -8.91 -10.13 1.70
N GLY A 301 -8.37 -9.13 2.40
CA GLY A 301 -7.38 -8.19 1.88
C GLY A 301 -5.93 -8.54 2.24
N GLY A 302 -5.04 -7.70 1.73
CA GLY A 302 -3.60 -7.75 1.96
C GLY A 302 -3.13 -7.11 3.28
N GLY A 303 -3.99 -6.40 4.02
CA GLY A 303 -3.55 -5.64 5.19
C GLY A 303 -2.74 -4.39 4.83
N ARG A 304 -2.25 -3.67 5.84
CA ARG A 304 -1.57 -2.37 5.65
C ARG A 304 -0.10 -2.53 5.28
N GLU A 305 0.58 -3.45 5.93
CA GLU A 305 2.01 -3.76 5.77
C GLU A 305 2.20 -5.13 5.10
N GLY A 306 1.11 -5.69 4.57
CA GLY A 306 1.13 -6.95 3.89
C GLY A 306 0.84 -8.19 4.69
N GLU A 307 0.34 -8.02 5.90
CA GLU A 307 0.05 -9.08 6.86
C GLU A 307 -1.27 -9.82 6.58
N GLY A 308 -2.04 -9.41 5.56
CA GLY A 308 -3.33 -10.00 5.21
C GLY A 308 -3.22 -11.23 4.30
N LEU A 309 -4.19 -12.14 4.42
CA LEU A 309 -4.19 -13.42 3.72
C LEU A 309 -4.56 -13.31 2.23
N ASN A 310 -5.14 -12.18 1.82
CA ASN A 310 -5.55 -11.87 0.44
C ASN A 310 -6.46 -12.96 -0.17
N TYR A 311 -7.40 -13.52 0.60
CA TYR A 311 -8.31 -14.55 0.08
C TYR A 311 -9.14 -14.07 -1.11
N LEU A 312 -9.48 -12.77 -1.17
CA LEU A 312 -10.27 -12.25 -2.29
C LEU A 312 -9.47 -12.30 -3.59
N GLY A 313 -8.22 -11.83 -3.57
CA GLY A 313 -7.32 -11.93 -4.70
C GLY A 313 -7.09 -13.38 -5.15
N ARG A 314 -6.91 -14.30 -4.20
CA ARG A 314 -6.77 -15.75 -4.48
C ARG A 314 -7.99 -16.32 -5.20
N LEU A 315 -9.20 -15.99 -4.75
CA LEU A 315 -10.44 -16.46 -5.39
C LEU A 315 -10.59 -15.92 -6.82
N LEU A 316 -10.18 -14.68 -7.07
CA LEU A 316 -10.19 -14.09 -8.41
C LEU A 316 -9.16 -14.76 -9.33
N MET A 317 -7.97 -15.07 -8.83
CA MET A 317 -6.95 -15.81 -9.58
C MET A 317 -7.41 -17.25 -9.87
N GLN A 318 -8.02 -17.93 -8.89
CA GLN A 318 -8.62 -19.24 -9.12
C GLN A 318 -9.69 -19.18 -10.22
N LEU A 319 -10.58 -18.18 -10.17
CA LEU A 319 -11.60 -17.98 -11.20
C LEU A 319 -10.99 -17.70 -12.58
N ARG A 320 -9.91 -16.91 -12.63
CA ARG A 320 -9.16 -16.64 -13.86
C ARG A 320 -8.62 -17.93 -14.47
N SER A 321 -7.99 -18.79 -13.67
CA SER A 321 -7.45 -20.08 -14.12
C SER A 321 -8.55 -21.03 -14.60
N GLU A 322 -9.70 -21.06 -13.93
CA GLU A 322 -10.88 -21.83 -14.38
C GLU A 322 -11.39 -21.35 -15.75
N ILE A 323 -11.38 -20.04 -16.01
CA ILE A 323 -11.84 -19.48 -17.29
C ILE A 323 -10.82 -19.75 -18.41
N LEU A 324 -9.52 -19.70 -18.11
CA LEU A 324 -8.44 -19.99 -19.06
C LEU A 324 -8.30 -21.49 -19.39
N GLY A 325 -8.87 -22.37 -18.57
CA GLY A 325 -8.76 -23.83 -18.73
C GLY A 325 -7.40 -24.37 -18.29
N THR A 326 -6.71 -23.67 -17.40
CA THR A 326 -5.40 -24.04 -16.84
C THR A 326 -5.50 -24.87 -15.53
N VAL A 327 -6.72 -25.25 -15.14
CA VAL A 327 -7.05 -26.12 -13.99
C VAL A 327 -7.95 -27.25 -14.45
#